data_AF-A0A3M2RDL8-F1
#
_entry.id   AF-A0A3M2RDL8-F1
#
_cell.length_a   1.000
_cell.length_b   1.000
_cell.length_c   1.000
_cell.angle_alpha   90.00
_cell.angle_beta   90.00
_cell.angle_gamma   90.00
#
_symmetry.space_group_name_H-M   'P 1'
#
loop_
_entity.id
_entity.type
_entity.pdbx_description
1 polymer ?
#
loop_
_entity_poly.entity_id
_entity_poly.type
_entity_poly.pdbx_seq_one_letter_code
_entity_poly.pdbx_strand_id
1 'polypeptide(L)'
;YSMIFSGITSVMGALIMAFCAGDWEKYMESDFPFVDWFVDILDSSAGGSALVIVVIVLLNFLIAVGINTAGSRLAWSMAHDHALPFSNTFQKVNQTVQTPLNALFLLIVTELVIGLVLFGSDYAFQIVVSLGGVAIQFGYLIPILMLT
;
A
#
# COMPACT_ATOMS: atom_id res chain seq x y z
N TYR A 1 3.70 -19.60 -6.25
CA TYR A 1 2.47 -20.03 -5.54
C TYR A 1 1.67 -18.85 -4.98
N SER A 2 2.27 -17.90 -4.25
CA SER A 2 1.53 -16.77 -3.67
C SER A 2 0.82 -15.86 -4.69
N MET A 3 1.41 -15.60 -5.86
CA MET A 3 0.74 -14.81 -6.92
C MET A 3 -0.53 -15.48 -7.46
N ILE A 4 -0.51 -16.79 -7.65
CA ILE A 4 -1.68 -17.55 -8.13
C ILE A 4 -2.78 -17.52 -7.06
N PHE A 5 -2.41 -17.72 -5.79
CA PHE A 5 -3.35 -17.70 -4.67
C PHE A 5 -4.00 -16.31 -4.48
N SER A 6 -3.20 -15.24 -4.56
CA SER A 6 -3.71 -13.86 -4.52
C SER A 6 -4.63 -13.55 -5.70
N GLY A 7 -4.28 -14.02 -6.90
CA GLY A 7 -5.10 -13.85 -8.09
C GLY A 7 -6.47 -14.52 -7.95
N ILE A 8 -6.49 -15.79 -7.52
CA ILE A 8 -7.74 -16.54 -7.29
C ILE A 8 -8.59 -15.85 -6.22
N THR A 9 -7.97 -15.41 -5.13
CA THR A 9 -8.69 -14.73 -4.03
C THR A 9 -9.28 -13.39 -4.47
N SER A 10 -8.54 -12.62 -5.29
CA SER A 10 -9.03 -11.36 -5.85
C SER A 10 -10.19 -11.55 -6.82
N VAL A 11 -10.11 -12.55 -7.71
CA VAL A 11 -11.19 -12.83 -8.68
C VAL A 11 -12.44 -13.34 -7.95
N MET A 12 -12.26 -14.21 -6.97
CA MET A 12 -13.36 -14.71 -6.14
C MET A 12 -14.02 -13.58 -5.34
N GLY A 13 -13.23 -12.69 -4.74
CA GLY A 13 -13.75 -11.50 -4.04
C GLY A 13 -14.50 -10.55 -4.97
N ALA A 14 -13.99 -10.31 -6.18
CA ALA A 14 -14.66 -9.48 -7.18
C ALA A 14 -16.00 -10.08 -7.63
N LEU A 15 -16.07 -11.40 -7.82
CA LEU A 15 -17.31 -12.10 -8.15
C LEU A 15 -18.33 -12.00 -7.02
N ILE A 16 -17.91 -12.23 -5.77
CA ILE A 16 -18.80 -12.11 -4.60
C ILE A 16 -19.35 -10.69 -4.51
N MET A 17 -18.51 -9.67 -4.66
CA MET A 17 -18.95 -8.27 -4.68
C MET A 17 -19.91 -7.98 -5.85
N ALA A 18 -19.63 -8.50 -7.04
CA ALA A 18 -20.51 -8.29 -8.20
C ALA A 18 -21.91 -8.90 -8.02
N PHE A 19 -22.03 -10.03 -7.31
CA PHE A 19 -23.32 -10.67 -7.03
C PHE A 19 -24.01 -10.19 -5.74
N CYS A 20 -23.25 -9.62 -4.80
CA CYS A 20 -23.77 -9.15 -3.50
C CYS A 20 -23.85 -7.62 -3.38
N ALA A 21 -23.40 -6.87 -4.38
CA ALA A 21 -23.64 -5.44 -4.47
C ALA A 21 -25.11 -5.24 -4.85
N GLY A 22 -25.90 -4.73 -3.90
CA GLY A 22 -27.27 -4.33 -4.14
C GLY A 22 -27.34 -3.11 -5.06
N ASP A 23 -27.76 -1.96 -4.51
CA ASP A 23 -27.96 -0.75 -5.28
C ASP A 23 -26.63 -0.05 -5.63
N TRP A 24 -26.00 -0.45 -6.74
CA TRP A 24 -24.68 0.04 -7.17
C TRP A 24 -24.64 1.55 -7.43
N GLU A 25 -25.76 2.14 -7.84
CA GLU A 25 -25.88 3.57 -8.13
C GLU A 25 -25.69 4.40 -6.86
N LYS A 26 -26.26 3.94 -5.73
CA LYS A 26 -26.09 4.56 -4.41
C LYS A 26 -24.65 4.48 -3.91
N TYR A 27 -23.93 3.41 -4.23
CA TYR A 27 -22.52 3.26 -3.81
C TYR A 27 -21.57 4.14 -4.62
N MET A 28 -21.85 4.41 -5.90
CA MET A 28 -20.99 5.25 -6.74
C MET A 28 -21.01 6.73 -6.36
N GLU A 29 -22.05 7.20 -5.70
CA GLU A 29 -22.16 8.58 -5.21
C GLU A 29 -21.46 8.82 -3.87
N SER A 30 -21.10 7.74 -3.15
CA SER A 30 -20.46 7.83 -1.83
C SER A 30 -18.93 7.97 -1.94
N ASP A 31 -18.35 8.80 -1.08
CA ASP A 31 -16.89 8.92 -0.94
C ASP A 31 -16.22 7.60 -0.51
N PHE A 32 -16.96 6.74 0.20
CA PHE A 32 -16.46 5.47 0.74
C PHE A 32 -17.46 4.32 0.50
N PRO A 33 -17.58 3.83 -0.75
CA PRO A 33 -18.59 2.83 -1.14
C PRO A 33 -18.54 1.54 -0.30
N PHE A 34 -17.35 1.16 0.17
CA PHE A 34 -17.17 -0.03 0.99
C PHE A 34 -17.86 0.07 2.36
N VAL A 35 -17.87 1.25 2.97
CA VAL A 35 -18.47 1.45 4.30
C VAL A 35 -19.99 1.28 4.19
N ASP A 36 -20.59 1.96 3.21
CA ASP A 36 -22.04 1.90 2.99
C ASP A 36 -22.49 0.50 2.61
N TRP A 37 -21.71 -0.23 1.81
CA TRP A 37 -22.02 -1.62 1.45
C TRP A 37 -22.07 -2.55 2.66
N PHE A 38 -21.10 -2.45 3.58
CA PHE A 38 -21.10 -3.26 4.81
C PHE A 38 -22.20 -2.84 5.80
N VAL A 39 -22.56 -1.56 5.84
CA VAL A 39 -23.68 -1.09 6.65
C VAL A 39 -25.02 -1.62 6.12
N ASP A 40 -25.20 -1.63 4.80
CA ASP A 40 -26.42 -2.12 4.13
C ASP A 40 -26.60 -3.64 4.31
N ILE A 41 -25.51 -4.42 4.22
CA ILE A 41 -25.57 -5.88 4.45
C ILE A 41 -25.87 -6.23 5.91
N LEU A 42 -25.31 -5.47 6.86
CA LEU A 42 -25.41 -5.81 8.28
C LEU A 42 -26.68 -5.27 8.96
N ASP A 43 -27.48 -4.47 8.24
CA ASP A 43 -28.70 -3.79 8.72
C ASP A 43 -28.46 -3.01 10.04
N SER A 44 -27.21 -2.60 10.27
CA SER A 44 -26.74 -2.00 11.51
C SER A 44 -25.59 -1.05 11.24
N SER A 45 -25.88 0.24 11.39
CA SER A 45 -24.90 1.33 11.18
C SER A 45 -23.69 1.20 12.11
N ALA A 46 -23.91 0.84 13.38
CA ALA A 46 -22.83 0.70 14.36
C ALA A 46 -21.99 -0.56 14.14
N GLY A 47 -22.63 -1.69 13.82
CA GLY A 47 -21.93 -2.96 13.58
C GLY A 47 -21.13 -2.95 12.28
N GLY A 48 -21.72 -2.44 11.19
CA GLY A 48 -21.09 -2.38 9.87
C GLY A 48 -19.86 -1.47 9.88
N SER A 49 -20.00 -0.26 10.41
CA SER A 49 -18.90 0.70 10.50
C SER A 49 -17.76 0.20 11.39
N ALA A 50 -18.06 -0.41 12.54
CA ALA A 50 -17.04 -0.94 13.44
C ALA A 50 -16.24 -2.09 12.79
N LEU A 51 -16.92 -2.99 12.07
CA LEU A 51 -16.26 -4.09 11.38
C LEU A 51 -15.32 -3.58 10.28
N VAL A 52 -15.79 -2.62 9.48
CA VAL A 52 -14.99 -2.02 8.41
C VAL A 52 -13.75 -1.32 8.96
N ILE A 53 -13.90 -0.54 10.03
CA ILE A 53 -12.76 0.14 10.67
C ILE A 53 -11.72 -0.89 11.15
N VAL A 54 -12.14 -1.94 11.84
CA VAL A 54 -11.22 -2.97 12.36
C VAL A 54 -10.48 -3.66 11.22
N VAL A 55 -11.19 -4.04 10.15
CA VAL A 55 -10.60 -4.72 8.99
C VAL A 55 -9.62 -3.80 8.26
N ILE A 56 -10.01 -2.55 7.97
CA ILE A 56 -9.16 -1.58 7.27
C ILE A 56 -7.90 -1.27 8.07
N VAL A 57 -8.01 -1.06 9.38
CA VAL A 57 -6.86 -0.75 10.24
C VAL A 57 -5.88 -1.93 10.28
N LEU A 58 -6.38 -3.14 10.49
CA LEU A 58 -5.52 -4.34 10.53
C LEU A 58 -4.83 -4.59 9.18
N LEU A 59 -5.57 -4.47 8.07
CA LEU A 59 -5.01 -4.66 6.73
C LEU A 59 -3.95 -3.61 6.41
N ASN A 60 -4.24 -2.33 6.64
CA ASN A 60 -3.29 -1.24 6.40
C ASN A 60 -2.02 -1.40 7.25
N PHE A 61 -2.15 -1.85 8.49
CA PHE A 61 -0.98 -2.12 9.34
C PHE A 61 -0.09 -3.21 8.74
N LEU A 62 -0.66 -4.33 8.31
CA LEU A 62 0.11 -5.43 7.70
C LEU A 62 0.77 -5.00 6.38
N ILE A 63 0.04 -4.24 5.55
CA ILE A 63 0.56 -3.71 4.29
C ILE A 63 1.71 -2.74 4.54
N ALA A 64 1.55 -1.79 5.48
CA ALA A 64 2.57 -0.80 5.81
C ALA A 64 3.87 -1.47 6.28
N VAL A 65 3.78 -2.46 7.17
CA VAL A 65 4.95 -3.23 7.63
C VAL A 65 5.60 -3.98 6.47
N GLY A 66 4.80 -4.60 5.60
CA GLY A 66 5.30 -5.33 4.43
C GLY A 66 6.05 -4.45 3.44
N ILE A 67 5.47 -3.30 3.09
CA ILE A 67 6.07 -2.33 2.16
C ILE A 67 7.35 -1.74 2.77
N ASN A 68 7.33 -1.33 4.03
CA ASN A 68 8.50 -0.80 4.71
C ASN A 68 9.67 -1.81 4.73
N THR A 69 9.37 -3.08 5.01
CA THR A 69 10.37 -4.16 5.04
C THR A 69 10.92 -4.49 3.64
N ALA A 70 10.10 -4.37 2.60
CA ALA A 70 10.56 -4.55 1.22
C ALA A 70 11.38 -3.33 0.75
N GLY A 71 10.89 -2.12 1.02
CA GLY A 71 11.53 -0.86 0.68
C GLY A 71 12.90 -0.70 1.33
N SER A 72 13.06 -1.09 2.60
CA SER A 72 14.37 -1.06 3.27
C SER A 72 15.39 -1.98 2.60
N ARG A 73 14.95 -3.13 2.06
CA ARG A 73 15.82 -4.07 1.32
C ARG A 73 16.25 -3.51 -0.04
N LEU A 74 15.33 -2.86 -0.75
CA LEU A 74 15.62 -2.17 -2.00
C LEU A 74 16.60 -1.01 -1.79
N ALA A 75 16.34 -0.17 -0.78
CA ALA A 75 17.21 0.95 -0.44
C ALA A 75 18.63 0.48 -0.05
N TRP A 76 18.75 -0.65 0.63
CA TRP A 76 20.06 -1.24 0.94
C TRP A 76 20.78 -1.78 -0.30
N SER A 77 20.08 -2.42 -1.23
CA SER A 77 20.66 -2.83 -2.51
C SER A 77 21.19 -1.62 -3.29
N MET A 78 20.40 -0.54 -3.36
CA MET A 78 20.83 0.71 -4.00
C MET A 78 22.02 1.38 -3.29
N ALA A 79 22.11 1.25 -1.96
CA ALA A 79 23.27 1.72 -1.21
C ALA A 79 24.54 0.93 -1.56
N HIS A 80 24.42 -0.38 -1.81
CA HIS A 80 25.55 -1.23 -2.24
C HIS A 80 26.08 -0.80 -3.62
N ASP A 81 25.19 -0.38 -4.51
CA ASP A 81 25.54 0.12 -5.85
C ASP A 81 26.09 1.57 -5.84
N HIS A 82 26.37 2.13 -4.65
CA HIS A 82 26.84 3.52 -4.46
C HIS A 82 25.90 4.59 -5.03
N ALA A 83 24.64 4.26 -5.28
CA ALA A 83 23.67 5.16 -5.90
C ALA A 83 23.12 6.23 -4.93
N LEU A 84 23.39 6.10 -3.62
CA LEU A 84 22.91 7.02 -2.58
C LEU A 84 24.04 7.94 -2.07
N PRO A 85 23.79 9.25 -1.89
CA PRO A 85 24.72 10.12 -1.18
C PRO A 85 24.86 9.61 0.26
N PHE A 86 26.08 9.33 0.71
CA PHE A 86 26.43 8.62 1.96
C PHE A 86 26.22 7.09 1.98
N SER A 87 26.39 6.41 0.84
CA SER A 87 26.35 4.93 0.71
C SER A 87 27.05 4.16 1.84
N ASN A 88 28.22 4.61 2.29
CA ASN A 88 28.99 3.98 3.38
C ASN A 88 28.24 3.86 4.72
N THR A 89 27.29 4.76 5.01
CA THR A 89 26.51 4.74 6.25
C THR A 89 25.23 3.90 6.11
N PHE A 90 24.63 3.88 4.92
CA PHE A 90 23.39 3.17 4.63
C PHE A 90 23.59 1.69 4.25
N GLN A 91 24.79 1.31 3.81
CA GLN A 91 25.16 -0.07 3.50
C GLN A 91 25.39 -0.93 4.75
N LYS A 92 25.60 -0.33 5.93
CA LYS A 92 25.80 -1.05 7.19
C LYS A 92 24.53 -1.79 7.62
N VAL A 93 24.56 -3.12 7.53
CA VAL A 93 23.52 -4.01 8.07
C VAL A 93 23.80 -4.28 9.55
N ASN A 94 22.77 -4.19 10.39
CA ASN A 94 22.87 -4.62 11.77
C ASN A 94 22.77 -6.16 11.85
N GLN A 95 23.78 -6.82 12.42
CA GLN A 95 23.91 -8.29 12.45
C GLN A 95 22.82 -8.98 13.30
N THR A 96 22.25 -8.29 14.30
CA THR A 96 21.23 -8.88 15.20
C THR A 96 19.84 -8.92 14.57
N VAL A 97 19.49 -7.92 13.75
CA VAL A 97 18.16 -7.78 13.15
C VAL A 97 18.18 -8.19 11.67
N GLN A 98 19.37 -8.47 11.10
CA GLN A 98 19.61 -8.75 9.68
C GLN A 98 18.97 -7.73 8.71
N THR A 99 18.58 -6.56 9.23
CA THR A 99 17.79 -5.54 8.54
C THR A 99 18.57 -4.23 8.56
N PRO A 100 18.66 -3.51 7.42
CA PRO A 100 19.38 -2.25 7.33
C PRO A 100 18.58 -1.13 8.01
N LEU A 101 18.76 -0.96 9.32
CA LEU A 101 18.05 0.04 10.13
C LEU A 101 18.25 1.48 9.62
N ASN A 102 19.45 1.81 9.13
CA ASN A 102 19.74 3.14 8.60
C ASN A 102 18.95 3.43 7.31
N ALA A 103 18.78 2.41 6.45
CA ALA A 103 17.98 2.52 5.23
C ALA A 103 16.47 2.61 5.56
N LEU A 104 16.02 1.88 6.57
CA LEU A 104 14.65 1.97 7.08
C LEU A 104 14.36 3.37 7.64
N PHE A 105 15.28 3.96 8.40
CA PHE A 105 15.10 5.32 8.93
C PHE A 105 15.00 6.36 7.81
N LEU A 106 15.82 6.23 6.76
CA LEU A 106 15.71 7.11 5.58
C LEU A 106 14.35 6.96 4.88
N LEU A 107 13.84 5.75 4.77
CA LEU A 107 12.51 5.47 4.20
C LEU A 107 11.42 6.16 5.04
N ILE A 108 11.43 5.95 6.36
CA ILE A 108 10.45 6.54 7.29
C ILE A 108 10.50 8.06 7.27
N VAL A 109 11.71 8.66 7.23
CA VAL A 109 11.85 10.12 7.15
C VAL A 109 11.26 10.64 5.84
N THR A 110 11.50 9.95 4.72
CA THR A 110 10.94 10.32 3.42
C THR A 110 9.41 10.19 3.41
N GLU A 111 8.88 9.09 3.95
CA GLU A 111 7.44 8.88 4.12
C GLU A 111 6.82 9.96 5.02
N LEU A 112 7.49 10.38 6.08
CA LEU A 112 7.01 11.43 6.98
C LEU A 112 6.98 12.80 6.29
N VAL A 113 8.00 13.12 5.48
CA VAL A 113 8.02 14.37 4.68
C VAL A 113 6.88 14.37 3.67
N ILE A 114 6.66 13.26 2.96
CA ILE A 114 5.53 13.14 2.04
C ILE A 114 4.20 13.24 2.79
N GLY A 115 4.08 12.56 3.94
CA GLY A 115 2.90 12.59 4.80
C GLY A 115 2.54 14.00 5.28
N LEU A 116 3.54 14.82 5.60
CA LEU A 116 3.34 16.22 5.97
C LEU A 116 2.72 17.04 4.82
N VAL A 117 3.07 16.75 3.57
CA VAL A 117 2.49 17.42 2.39
C VAL A 117 1.02 17.04 2.21
N LEU A 118 0.64 15.81 2.55
CA LEU A 118 -0.74 15.32 2.42
C LEU A 118 -1.73 16.07 3.32
N PHE A 119 -1.29 16.61 4.46
CA PHE A 119 -2.16 17.40 5.35
C PHE A 119 -2.55 18.78 4.78
N GLY A 120 -1.87 19.26 3.74
CA GLY A 120 -2.06 20.62 3.23
C GLY A 120 -3.24 20.80 2.30
N SER A 121 -3.63 19.78 1.52
CA SER A 121 -4.73 19.89 0.55
C SER A 121 -5.18 18.52 0.02
N ASP A 122 -6.49 18.35 -0.17
CA ASP A 122 -7.08 17.17 -0.83
C ASP A 122 -6.54 16.97 -2.26
N TYR A 123 -6.24 18.06 -2.97
CA TYR A 123 -5.65 18.00 -4.31
C TYR A 123 -4.24 17.39 -4.28
N ALA A 124 -3.45 17.73 -3.26
CA ALA A 124 -2.12 17.16 -3.08
C ALA A 124 -2.20 15.66 -2.78
N PHE A 125 -3.18 15.23 -1.99
CA PHE A 125 -3.43 13.82 -1.71
C PHE A 125 -3.75 13.02 -2.98
N GLN A 126 -4.69 13.52 -3.81
CA GLN A 126 -5.08 12.82 -5.03
C GLN A 126 -3.91 12.69 -6.02
N ILE A 127 -3.05 13.71 -6.13
CA ILE A 127 -1.85 13.66 -6.99
C ILE A 127 -0.90 12.57 -6.50
N VAL A 128 -0.58 12.54 -5.20
CA VAL A 128 0.39 11.58 -4.65
C VAL A 128 -0.11 10.14 -4.82
N VAL A 129 -1.40 9.88 -4.58
CA VAL A 129 -2.00 8.55 -4.79
C VAL A 129 -1.92 8.13 -6.26
N SER A 130 -2.27 9.03 -7.17
CA SER A 130 -2.23 8.76 -8.61
C SER A 130 -0.80 8.52 -9.10
N LEU A 131 0.16 9.33 -8.64
CA LEU A 131 1.57 9.18 -8.94
C LEU A 131 2.14 7.87 -8.41
N GLY A 132 1.75 7.46 -7.20
CA GLY A 132 2.13 6.17 -6.60
C GLY A 132 1.67 4.98 -7.44
N GLY A 133 0.42 5.02 -7.93
CA GLY A 133 -0.10 3.99 -8.83
C GLY A 133 0.71 3.87 -10.13
N VAL A 134 1.04 5.01 -10.75
CA VAL A 134 1.87 5.07 -11.96
C VAL A 134 3.28 4.55 -11.70
N ALA A 135 3.90 4.92 -10.57
CA ALA A 135 5.24 4.48 -10.20
C ALA A 135 5.34 2.95 -10.06
N ILE A 136 4.32 2.31 -9.48
CA ILE A 136 4.25 0.84 -9.39
C ILE A 136 4.19 0.21 -10.78
N GLN A 137 3.40 0.79 -11.69
CA GLN A 137 3.28 0.29 -13.06
C GLN A 137 4.61 0.35 -13.81
N PHE A 138 5.36 1.44 -13.64
CA PHE A 138 6.73 1.55 -14.17
C PHE A 138 7.68 0.51 -13.53
N GLY A 139 7.55 0.28 -12.23
CA GLY A 139 8.32 -0.76 -11.52
C GLY A 139 8.14 -2.16 -12.10
N TYR A 140 6.95 -2.49 -12.61
CA TYR A 140 6.70 -3.75 -13.32
C TYR A 140 7.13 -3.72 -14.79
N LEU A 141 7.12 -2.55 -15.42
CA LEU A 141 7.51 -2.41 -16.83
C LEU A 141 9.02 -2.67 -17.05
N ILE A 142 9.87 -2.16 -16.16
CA ILE A 142 11.34 -2.28 -16.27
C ILE A 142 11.82 -3.74 -16.44
N PRO A 143 11.45 -4.70 -15.56
CA PRO A 143 11.90 -6.07 -15.70
C PRO A 143 11.32 -6.77 -16.95
N ILE A 144 10.12 -6.39 -17.40
CA ILE A 144 9.53 -6.96 -18.64
C ILE A 144 10.34 -6.54 -19.87
N LEU A 145 10.75 -5.26 -19.93
CA LEU A 145 11.58 -4.75 -21.02
C LEU A 145 12.98 -5.37 -21.03
N MET A 146 13.58 -5.63 -19.85
CA MET A 146 14.90 -6.28 -19.78
C MET A 146 14.87 -7.75 -20.17
N LEU A 147 13.71 -8.41 -20.09
CA LEU A 147 13.51 -9.80 -20.48
C LEU A 147 13.21 -9.98 -21.99
N THR A 148 12.89 -8.89 -22.70
CA THR A 148 12.59 -8.89 -24.14
C THR A 148 13.82 -8.47 -24.93
#